data_AF-A0A834ZV91-F1
#
_entry.id   AF-A0A834ZV91-F1
#
_cell.length_a   1.000
_cell.length_b   1.000
_cell.length_c   1.000
_cell.angle_alpha   90.00
_cell.angle_beta   90.00
_cell.angle_gamma   90.00
#
_symmetry.space_group_name_H-M   'P 1'
#
loop_
_entity.id
_entity.type
_entity.pdbx_description
1 polymer ?
#
loop_
_entity_poly.entity_id
_entity_poly.type
_entity_poly.pdbx_seq_one_letter_code
_entity_poly.pdbx_strand_id
1 'polypeptide(L)'
;MADTKTAPAVTLRTRKFMTNRLLSRKQFVLEVLHPGRANVSKADLKDKLAKVYEVKDPNCIFVFKFRTHFGGGKSTGFGLIYDNVEAAKKFEPKYRLIRNGLATKVEKSRKQMKERKNRAKKIRGVKKTKAGDAKKK
;
A
#
# COMPACT_ATOMS: atom_id res chain seq x y z
N MET A 1 -32.64 6.44 -1.27
CA MET A 1 -31.22 6.13 -1.56
C MET A 1 -30.91 6.73 -2.92
N ALA A 2 -30.45 7.98 -2.95
CA ALA A 2 -30.34 8.74 -4.18
C ALA A 2 -29.01 8.44 -4.89
N ASP A 3 -29.08 7.67 -5.98
CA ASP A 3 -28.01 7.64 -6.98
C ASP A 3 -27.96 9.00 -7.68
N THR A 4 -27.13 9.91 -7.19
CA THR A 4 -26.85 11.19 -7.86
C THR A 4 -25.98 10.95 -9.08
N LYS A 5 -26.63 10.60 -10.19
CA LYS A 5 -26.16 10.79 -11.58
C LYS A 5 -25.91 12.29 -11.84
N THR A 6 -24.88 12.88 -11.26
CA THR A 6 -24.45 14.25 -11.60
C THR A 6 -22.94 14.46 -11.39
N ALA A 7 -22.18 13.39 -11.16
CA ALA A 7 -20.73 13.45 -11.18
C ALA A 7 -20.21 13.03 -12.56
N PRO A 8 -19.35 13.84 -13.22
CA PRO A 8 -18.76 13.47 -14.50
C PRO A 8 -18.03 12.13 -14.42
N ALA A 9 -18.18 11.31 -15.46
CA ALA A 9 -17.69 9.95 -15.49
C ALA A 9 -16.15 9.91 -15.35
N VAL A 10 -15.66 9.07 -14.43
CA VAL A 10 -14.23 8.82 -14.24
C VAL A 10 -13.81 7.65 -15.13
N THR A 11 -12.93 7.93 -16.08
CA THR A 11 -12.39 6.96 -17.04
C THR A 11 -11.01 6.48 -16.61
N LEU A 12 -10.82 5.16 -16.61
CA LEU A 12 -9.53 4.53 -16.31
C LEU A 12 -8.87 4.07 -17.59
N ARG A 13 -7.60 4.45 -17.78
CA ARG A 13 -6.76 3.98 -18.88
C ARG A 13 -5.52 3.32 -18.32
N THR A 14 -5.29 2.07 -18.67
CA THR A 14 -4.07 1.35 -18.32
C THR A 14 -3.06 1.47 -19.46
N ARG A 15 -1.82 1.84 -19.14
CA ARG A 15 -0.70 1.95 -20.10
C ARG A 15 0.49 1.14 -19.61
N LYS A 16 1.38 0.76 -20.54
CA LYS A 16 2.60 0.00 -20.24
C LYS A 16 2.31 -1.23 -19.37
N PHE A 17 1.30 -2.00 -19.79
CA PHE A 17 0.84 -3.17 -19.06
C PHE A 17 1.82 -4.33 -19.27
N MET A 18 2.18 -4.99 -18.19
CA MET A 18 3.08 -6.13 -18.20
C MET A 18 2.60 -7.17 -17.19
N THR A 19 2.48 -8.42 -17.64
CA THR A 19 2.26 -9.57 -16.75
C THR A 19 3.62 -10.10 -16.30
N ASN A 20 3.94 -9.95 -15.02
CA ASN A 20 5.21 -10.39 -14.45
C ASN A 20 5.00 -11.69 -13.66
N ARG A 21 5.32 -12.83 -14.29
CA ARG A 21 5.14 -14.16 -13.70
C ARG A 21 6.08 -14.43 -12.51
N LEU A 22 7.30 -13.86 -12.52
CA LEU A 22 8.27 -14.01 -11.43
C LEU A 22 7.75 -13.44 -10.10
N LEU A 23 6.92 -12.40 -10.18
CA LEU A 23 6.31 -11.74 -9.03
C LEU A 23 4.82 -12.06 -8.86
N SER A 24 4.27 -12.98 -9.68
CA SER A 24 2.86 -13.39 -9.67
C SER A 24 1.90 -12.19 -9.68
N ARG A 25 2.18 -11.20 -10.53
CA ARG A 25 1.39 -9.97 -10.60
C ARG A 25 1.36 -9.36 -12.00
N LYS A 26 0.29 -8.62 -12.28
CA LYS A 26 0.17 -7.67 -13.39
C LYS A 26 0.58 -6.29 -12.89
N GLN A 27 1.38 -5.58 -13.67
CA GLN A 27 1.85 -4.23 -13.34
C GLN A 27 1.60 -3.28 -14.51
N PHE A 28 1.13 -2.08 -14.21
CA PHE A 28 0.79 -1.09 -15.23
C PHE A 28 0.80 0.33 -14.67
N VAL A 29 0.91 1.31 -15.58
CA VAL A 29 0.66 2.71 -15.28
C VAL A 29 -0.84 2.96 -15.40
N LEU A 30 -1.45 3.53 -14.37
CA LEU A 30 -2.86 3.91 -14.38
C LEU A 30 -2.98 5.40 -14.64
N GLU A 31 -3.70 5.75 -15.70
CA GLU A 31 -4.11 7.12 -15.99
C GLU A 31 -5.60 7.25 -15.67
N VAL A 32 -5.91 8.21 -14.80
CA VAL A 32 -7.27 8.47 -14.32
C VAL A 32 -7.69 9.81 -14.89
N LEU A 33 -8.71 9.78 -15.74
CA LEU A 33 -9.36 10.97 -16.28
C LEU A 33 -10.60 11.25 -15.43
N HIS A 34 -10.67 12.46 -14.87
CA HIS A 34 -11.72 12.90 -13.97
C HIS A 34 -12.09 14.37 -14.28
N PRO A 35 -12.64 14.65 -15.47
CA PRO A 35 -12.95 16.02 -15.90
C PRO A 35 -13.97 16.65 -14.96
N GLY A 36 -13.77 17.90 -14.53
CA GLY A 36 -14.68 18.62 -13.64
C GLY A 36 -14.86 18.02 -12.24
N ARG A 37 -14.10 16.97 -11.88
CA ARG A 37 -14.12 16.34 -10.55
C ARG A 37 -12.75 16.43 -9.89
N ALA A 38 -12.78 16.50 -8.56
CA ALA A 38 -11.59 16.35 -7.73
C ALA A 38 -10.92 14.97 -7.91
N ASN A 39 -9.89 14.71 -7.09
CA ASN A 39 -9.19 13.44 -7.09
C ASN A 39 -10.12 12.27 -6.74
N VAL A 40 -9.89 11.14 -7.41
CA VAL A 40 -10.64 9.90 -7.19
C VAL A 40 -10.03 9.14 -6.02
N SER A 41 -10.87 8.61 -5.14
CA SER A 41 -10.39 7.84 -4.00
C SER A 41 -9.74 6.53 -4.45
N LYS A 42 -8.78 6.02 -3.67
CA LYS A 42 -8.14 4.73 -4.01
C LYS A 42 -9.09 3.54 -3.88
N ALA A 43 -10.12 3.65 -3.03
CA ALA A 43 -11.15 2.62 -2.89
C ALA A 43 -11.95 2.50 -4.19
N ASP A 44 -12.48 3.61 -4.70
CA ASP A 44 -13.24 3.62 -5.96
C ASP A 44 -12.41 3.11 -7.14
N LEU A 45 -11.12 3.43 -7.18
CA LEU A 45 -10.21 2.94 -8.22
C LEU A 45 -9.99 1.44 -8.14
N LYS A 46 -9.89 0.87 -6.92
CA LYS A 46 -9.78 -0.57 -6.74
C LYS A 46 -11.04 -1.28 -7.18
N ASP A 47 -12.21 -0.77 -6.81
CA ASP A 47 -13.49 -1.41 -7.15
C ASP A 47 -13.72 -1.42 -8.66
N LYS A 48 -13.37 -0.31 -9.34
CA LYS A 48 -13.40 -0.25 -10.80
C LYS A 48 -12.41 -1.21 -11.45
N LEU A 49 -11.18 -1.27 -10.95
CA LEU A 49 -10.17 -2.20 -11.48
C LEU A 49 -10.54 -3.66 -11.23
N ALA A 50 -11.16 -3.98 -10.10
CA ALA A 50 -11.65 -5.32 -9.78
C ALA A 50 -12.70 -5.78 -10.79
N LYS A 51 -13.62 -4.87 -11.17
CA LYS A 51 -14.62 -5.15 -12.22
C LYS A 51 -14.00 -5.30 -13.60
N VAL A 52 -13.06 -4.42 -13.99
CA VAL A 52 -12.43 -4.44 -15.33
C VAL A 52 -11.58 -5.69 -15.56
N TYR A 53 -10.88 -6.15 -14.52
CA TYR A 53 -9.96 -7.28 -14.62
C TYR A 53 -10.47 -8.55 -13.94
N GLU A 54 -11.75 -8.59 -13.55
CA GLU A 54 -12.42 -9.73 -12.92
C GLU A 54 -11.65 -10.31 -11.73
N VAL A 55 -11.16 -9.41 -10.87
CA VAL A 55 -10.43 -9.79 -9.66
C VAL A 55 -11.42 -10.05 -8.54
N LYS A 56 -11.44 -11.28 -8.01
CA LYS A 56 -12.34 -11.69 -6.92
C LYS A 56 -12.14 -10.85 -5.65
N ASP A 57 -10.89 -10.63 -5.27
CA ASP A 57 -10.52 -9.92 -4.04
C ASP A 57 -9.89 -8.53 -4.32
N PRO A 58 -10.56 -7.42 -3.94
CA PRO A 58 -9.99 -6.07 -4.07
C PRO A 58 -8.70 -5.85 -3.26
N ASN A 59 -8.46 -6.71 -2.27
CA ASN A 59 -7.25 -6.70 -1.44
C ASN A 59 -5.99 -7.11 -2.20
N CYS A 60 -6.13 -7.81 -3.34
CA CYS A 60 -5.02 -8.13 -4.25
C CYS A 60 -4.58 -6.94 -5.11
N ILE A 61 -5.36 -5.85 -5.13
CA ILE A 61 -5.13 -4.68 -5.98
C ILE A 61 -4.45 -3.58 -5.15
N PHE A 62 -3.31 -3.09 -5.62
CA PHE A 62 -2.58 -1.98 -5.02
C PHE A 62 -2.44 -0.84 -6.01
N VAL A 63 -2.88 0.36 -5.60
CA VAL A 63 -2.78 1.56 -6.42
C VAL A 63 -2.07 2.66 -5.63
N PHE A 64 -0.99 3.21 -6.19
CA PHE A 64 -0.11 4.12 -5.46
C PHE A 64 0.60 5.13 -6.39
N LYS A 65 1.36 6.05 -5.79
CA LYS A 65 2.14 7.10 -6.49
C LYS A 65 1.29 7.98 -7.41
N PHE A 66 0.06 8.29 -7.00
CA PHE A 66 -0.77 9.24 -7.74
C PHE A 66 -0.18 10.64 -7.71
N ARG A 67 -0.07 11.25 -8.88
CA ARG A 67 0.26 12.66 -9.09
C ARG A 67 -0.74 13.26 -10.07
N THR A 68 -1.39 14.33 -9.65
CA THR A 68 -2.29 15.11 -10.50
C THR A 68 -1.46 16.05 -11.38
N HIS A 69 -1.80 16.16 -12.66
CA HIS A 69 -1.16 17.13 -13.54
C HIS A 69 -1.63 18.56 -13.20
N PHE A 70 -0.77 19.54 -13.50
CA PHE A 70 -1.16 20.95 -13.44
C PHE A 70 -2.35 21.19 -14.38
N GLY A 71 -3.31 22.00 -13.94
CA GLY A 71 -4.60 22.18 -14.63
C GLY A 71 -5.68 21.15 -14.27
N GLY A 72 -5.35 20.09 -13.52
CA GLY A 72 -6.35 19.13 -13.03
C GLY A 72 -6.92 18.20 -14.11
N GLY A 73 -8.03 17.52 -13.81
CA GLY A 73 -8.74 16.62 -14.74
C GLY A 73 -8.03 15.30 -15.10
N LYS A 74 -6.72 15.20 -14.87
CA LYS A 74 -5.92 14.00 -15.14
C LYS A 74 -4.92 13.72 -14.02
N SER A 75 -4.92 12.48 -13.57
CA SER A 75 -3.95 11.96 -12.60
C SER A 75 -3.24 10.74 -13.14
N THR A 76 -1.96 10.62 -12.85
CA THR A 76 -1.15 9.43 -13.19
C THR A 76 -0.73 8.73 -11.93
N GLY A 77 -0.83 7.40 -11.92
CA GLY A 77 -0.42 6.54 -10.82
C GLY A 77 0.08 5.19 -11.32
N PHE A 78 0.37 4.29 -10.39
CA PHE A 78 0.81 2.94 -10.70
C PHE A 78 -0.14 1.94 -10.05
N GLY A 79 -0.46 0.88 -10.80
CA GLY A 79 -1.35 -0.20 -10.40
C GLY A 79 -0.62 -1.54 -10.41
N LEU A 80 -0.90 -2.35 -9.39
CA LEU A 80 -0.49 -3.75 -9.29
C LEU A 80 -1.73 -4.58 -9.02
N ILE A 81 -1.87 -5.69 -9.73
CA ILE A 81 -2.89 -6.72 -9.46
C ILE A 81 -2.14 -8.03 -9.24
N TYR A 82 -2.18 -8.54 -8.02
CA TYR A 82 -1.60 -9.84 -7.68
C TYR A 82 -2.59 -10.97 -7.99
N ASP A 83 -2.06 -12.15 -8.29
CA ASP A 83 -2.87 -13.35 -8.50
C ASP A 83 -3.52 -13.83 -7.18
N ASN A 84 -2.84 -13.63 -6.04
CA ASN A 84 -3.33 -13.98 -4.70
C ASN A 84 -2.84 -13.01 -3.60
N VAL A 85 -3.51 -13.03 -2.44
CA VAL A 85 -3.19 -12.17 -1.29
C VAL A 85 -1.85 -12.55 -0.64
N GLU A 86 -1.48 -13.82 -0.69
CA GLU A 86 -0.23 -14.31 -0.09
C GLU A 86 1.01 -13.80 -0.82
N ALA A 87 1.02 -13.83 -2.15
CA ALA A 87 2.05 -13.23 -2.97
C ALA A 87 2.09 -11.71 -2.78
N ALA A 88 0.94 -11.06 -2.64
CA ALA A 88 0.90 -9.65 -2.32
C ALA A 88 1.61 -9.35 -0.98
N LYS A 89 1.34 -10.12 0.08
CA LYS A 89 2.02 -9.98 1.38
C LYS A 89 3.52 -10.28 1.31
N LYS A 90 3.93 -11.22 0.46
CA LYS A 90 5.34 -11.60 0.30
C LYS A 90 6.16 -10.54 -0.45
N PHE A 91 5.62 -10.01 -1.54
CA PHE A 91 6.37 -9.13 -2.44
C PHE A 91 6.16 -7.64 -2.20
N GLU A 92 5.05 -7.22 -1.60
CA GLU A 92 4.85 -5.79 -1.37
C GLU A 92 5.66 -5.23 -0.20
N PRO A 93 6.17 -3.98 -0.36
CA PRO A 93 6.73 -3.26 0.76
C PRO A 93 5.72 -3.10 1.91
N LYS A 94 6.20 -3.30 3.15
CA LYS A 94 5.39 -3.22 4.38
C LYS A 94 4.52 -1.97 4.48
N TYR A 95 5.01 -0.81 4.04
CA TYR A 95 4.25 0.45 4.13
C TYR A 95 2.96 0.43 3.28
N ARG A 96 2.93 -0.34 2.19
CA ARG A 96 1.72 -0.48 1.35
C ARG A 96 0.73 -1.45 1.98
N LEU A 97 1.23 -2.55 2.55
CA LEU A 97 0.41 -3.50 3.30
C LEU A 97 -0.30 -2.83 4.47
N ILE A 98 0.42 -1.98 5.23
CA ILE A 98 -0.14 -1.22 6.35
C ILE A 98 -1.22 -0.25 5.87
N ARG A 99 -0.96 0.51 4.81
CA ARG A 99 -1.96 1.43 4.23
C ARG A 99 -3.19 0.72 3.67
N ASN A 100 -3.06 -0.55 3.31
CA ASN A 100 -4.14 -1.38 2.81
C ASN A 100 -4.86 -2.17 3.91
N GLY A 101 -4.45 -2.03 5.18
CA GLY A 101 -5.03 -2.79 6.30
C GLY A 101 -4.60 -4.26 6.40
N LEU A 102 -3.66 -4.72 5.57
CA LEU A 102 -3.19 -6.12 5.55
C LEU A 102 -2.07 -6.42 6.56
N ALA A 103 -1.51 -5.38 7.18
CA ALA A 103 -0.47 -5.48 8.20
C ALA A 103 -0.63 -4.36 9.23
N THR A 104 -0.28 -4.64 10.48
CA THR A 104 -0.29 -3.63 11.55
C THR A 104 1.02 -2.86 11.59
N LYS A 105 0.93 -1.56 11.88
CA LYS A 105 2.12 -0.72 12.08
C LYS A 105 2.68 -1.00 13.47
N VAL A 106 3.93 -1.43 13.54
CA VAL A 106 4.64 -1.60 14.81
C VAL A 106 5.42 -0.34 15.11
N GLU A 107 5.02 0.38 16.15
CA GLU A 107 5.68 1.62 16.57
C GLU A 107 6.85 1.31 17.50
N LYS A 108 8.08 1.58 17.03
CA LYS A 108 9.31 1.38 17.80
C LYS A 108 10.25 2.57 17.60
N SER A 109 10.81 3.09 18.69
CA SER A 109 11.83 4.13 18.61
C SER A 109 13.18 3.54 18.22
N ARG A 110 13.79 4.08 17.15
CA ARG A 110 15.13 3.68 16.68
C ARG A 110 16.19 3.89 17.77
N LYS A 111 16.05 4.96 18.56
CA LYS A 111 16.96 5.29 19.68
C LYS A 111 16.89 4.21 20.77
N GLN A 112 15.68 3.90 21.26
CA GLN A 112 15.49 2.88 22.31
C GLN A 112 16.00 1.50 21.89
N MET A 113 15.78 1.08 20.64
CA MET A 113 16.29 -0.21 20.13
C MET A 113 17.83 -0.25 20.10
N LYS A 114 18.46 0.83 19.64
CA LYS A 114 19.93 0.92 19.56
C LYS A 114 20.56 0.97 20.95
N GLU A 115 20.00 1.74 21.87
CA GLU A 115 20.47 1.81 23.25
C GLU A 115 20.33 0.48 23.97
N ARG A 116 19.19 -0.21 23.83
CA ARG A 116 18.97 -1.56 24.40
C ARG A 116 20.05 -2.54 23.90
N LYS A 117 20.35 -2.53 22.60
CA LYS A 117 21.42 -3.36 22.01
C LYS A 117 22.78 -3.07 22.66
N ASN A 118 23.13 -1.79 22.83
CA ASN A 118 24.41 -1.40 23.43
C ASN A 118 24.51 -1.74 24.92
N ARG A 119 23.41 -1.62 25.69
CA ARG A 119 23.35 -2.05 27.10
C ARG A 119 23.54 -3.56 27.23
N ALA A 120 22.87 -4.35 26.39
CA ALA A 120 22.98 -5.82 26.40
C ALA A 120 24.38 -6.35 26.06
N LYS A 121 25.17 -5.61 25.25
CA LYS A 121 26.56 -5.97 24.94
C LYS A 121 27.50 -5.89 26.15
N LYS A 122 27.21 -5.04 27.14
CA LYS A 122 28.06 -4.85 28.33
C LYS A 122 27.97 -5.99 29.35
N ILE A 123 26.95 -6.84 29.24
CA ILE A 123 26.59 -7.84 30.25
C ILE A 123 26.74 -9.25 29.64
N ARG A 124 27.13 -10.26 30.44
CA ARG A 124 27.32 -11.65 30.01
C ARG A 124 26.45 -12.63 30.83
N GLY A 125 26.23 -13.83 30.30
CA GLY A 125 25.44 -14.89 30.95
C GLY A 125 23.99 -14.49 31.20
N VAL A 126 23.39 -15.08 32.26
CA VAL A 126 21.99 -14.88 32.66
C VAL A 126 21.65 -13.40 32.89
N LYS A 127 22.63 -12.56 33.25
CA LYS A 127 22.41 -11.13 33.51
C LYS A 127 21.99 -10.32 32.27
N LYS A 128 22.13 -10.84 31.04
CA LYS A 128 21.68 -10.17 29.80
C LYS A 128 20.16 -10.00 29.73
N THR A 129 19.38 -10.91 30.29
CA THR A 129 17.90 -10.81 30.27
C THR A 129 17.43 -9.59 31.06
N LYS A 130 18.12 -9.27 32.17
CA LYS A 130 17.85 -8.09 33.01
C LYS A 130 18.28 -6.75 32.39
N ALA A 131 18.94 -6.75 31.23
CA ALA A 131 19.42 -5.52 30.58
C ALA A 131 18.30 -4.71 29.89
N GLY A 132 17.16 -5.36 29.63
CA GLY A 132 16.00 -4.76 28.99
C GLY A 132 15.04 -4.07 29.97
N ASP A 133 15.04 -4.51 31.22
CA ASP A 133 14.22 -3.93 32.28
C ASP A 133 14.86 -2.64 32.79
N ALA A 134 14.09 -1.56 32.80
CA ALA A 134 14.48 -0.40 33.58
C ALA A 134 14.61 -0.84 35.04
N LYS A 135 15.68 -0.43 35.75
CA LYS A 135 15.73 -0.62 37.21
C LYS A 135 14.46 0.01 37.78
N LYS A 136 13.50 -0.80 38.23
CA LYS A 136 12.46 -0.32 39.14
C LYS A 136 13.20 0.21 40.36
N LYS A 137 13.04 1.51 40.60
CA LYS A 137 13.48 2.16 41.82
C LYS A 137 12.60 1.69 42.96
#